data_AF-A0A3A0EJT9-F1
#
_entry.id   AF-A0A3A0EJT9-F1
#
_cell.length_a   1.000
_cell.length_b   1.000
_cell.length_c   1.000
_cell.angle_alpha   90.00
_cell.angle_beta   90.00
_cell.angle_gamma   90.00
#
_symmetry.space_group_name_H-M   'P 1'
#
loop_
_entity.id
_entity.type
_entity.pdbx_description
1 polymer ?
#
loop_
_entity_poly.entity_id
_entity_poly.type
_entity_poly.pdbx_seq_one_letter_code
_entity_poly.pdbx_strand_id
1 'polypeptide(L)'
;MPVEGRAPFMSAALDAFEEAGIIGDIDPRPLADYRYPRPGDDGTARRCRVTVFAMRVRGTLSHWKERGERQRRWFAAAEAADVMEHAELAGIVRQLASRPQAPMDAAGRLSLSIGDL
;
A
#
# COMPACT_ATOMS: atom_id res chain seq x y z
N MET A 1 6.65 -0.29 -9.22
CA MET A 1 7.71 -1.35 -9.16
C MET A 1 8.94 -0.77 -8.47
N PRO A 2 9.79 -1.54 -7.77
CA PRO A 2 11.02 -0.98 -7.21
C PRO A 2 11.88 -0.35 -8.31
N VAL A 3 12.20 0.93 -8.19
CA VAL A 3 13.16 1.59 -9.07
C VAL A 3 14.56 1.16 -8.64
N GLU A 4 15.39 0.75 -9.58
CA GLU A 4 16.76 0.30 -9.30
C GLU A 4 17.54 1.38 -8.52
N GLY A 5 18.21 0.97 -7.43
CA GLY A 5 18.93 1.88 -6.54
C GLY A 5 18.08 2.69 -5.55
N ARG A 6 16.74 2.55 -5.57
CA ARG A 6 15.83 3.25 -4.63
C ARG A 6 15.37 2.32 -3.51
N ALA A 7 15.30 2.85 -2.28
CA ALA A 7 14.72 2.11 -1.16
C ALA A 7 13.25 1.72 -1.45
N PRO A 8 12.79 0.52 -1.06
CA PRO A 8 11.46 0.02 -1.43
C PRO A 8 10.30 0.97 -1.06
N PHE A 9 10.33 1.55 0.14
CA PHE A 9 9.31 2.51 0.59
C PHE A 9 9.28 3.77 -0.28
N MET A 10 10.43 4.26 -0.75
CA MET A 10 10.47 5.41 -1.66
C MET A 10 9.90 5.07 -3.04
N SER A 11 10.03 3.83 -3.49
CA SER A 11 9.38 3.38 -4.72
C SER A 11 7.86 3.29 -4.54
N ALA A 12 7.40 2.75 -3.40
CA ALA A 12 5.97 2.72 -3.09
C ALA A 12 5.34 4.13 -2.99
N ALA A 13 6.07 5.11 -2.43
CA ALA A 13 5.61 6.50 -2.42
C ALA A 13 5.52 7.10 -3.83
N LEU A 14 6.49 6.79 -4.70
CA LEU A 14 6.47 7.24 -6.08
C LEU A 14 5.31 6.60 -6.85
N ASP A 15 5.10 5.29 -6.72
CA ASP A 15 3.97 4.59 -7.34
C ASP A 15 2.64 5.21 -6.87
N ALA A 16 2.46 5.48 -5.56
CA ALA A 16 1.25 6.15 -5.06
C ALA A 16 1.03 7.55 -5.65
N PHE A 17 2.11 8.28 -5.91
CA PHE A 17 2.05 9.58 -6.57
C PHE A 17 1.71 9.46 -8.06
N GLU A 18 2.37 8.57 -8.79
CA GLU A 18 2.21 8.42 -10.24
C GLU A 18 0.88 7.75 -10.63
N GLU A 19 0.50 6.68 -9.91
CA GLU A 19 -0.68 5.85 -10.23
C GLU A 19 -1.97 6.45 -9.64
N ALA A 20 -1.89 7.07 -8.47
CA ALA A 20 -3.06 7.55 -7.73
C ALA A 20 -3.05 9.06 -7.41
N GLY A 21 -1.98 9.79 -7.72
CA GLY A 21 -1.89 11.22 -7.40
C GLY A 21 -1.91 11.50 -5.90
N ILE A 22 -1.44 10.57 -5.07
CA ILE A 22 -1.42 10.71 -3.60
C ILE A 22 -0.13 11.40 -3.17
N ILE A 23 -0.27 12.39 -2.28
CA ILE A 23 0.84 13.04 -1.60
C ILE A 23 0.73 12.73 -0.12
N GLY A 24 1.81 12.27 0.51
CA GLY A 24 1.77 11.87 1.91
C GLY A 24 3.12 11.52 2.52
N ASP A 25 3.08 11.24 3.82
CA ASP A 25 4.22 10.79 4.61
C ASP A 25 4.22 9.26 4.63
N ILE A 26 5.24 8.63 4.06
CA ILE A 26 5.38 7.16 4.06
C ILE A 26 6.22 6.68 5.26
N ASP A 27 5.77 5.61 5.91
CA ASP A 27 6.55 4.91 6.93
C ASP A 27 7.54 3.95 6.24
N PRO A 28 8.85 4.04 6.51
CA PRO A 28 9.83 3.14 5.93
C PRO A 28 9.73 1.69 6.46
N ARG A 29 8.97 1.45 7.53
CA ARG A 29 8.73 0.11 8.06
C ARG A 29 7.71 -0.62 7.18
N PRO A 30 8.04 -1.81 6.65
CA PRO A 30 7.07 -2.66 5.97
C PRO A 30 5.87 -2.96 6.87
N LEU A 31 4.67 -2.80 6.32
CA LEU A 31 3.42 -3.14 6.99
C LEU A 31 3.08 -4.62 6.80
N ALA A 32 3.27 -5.12 5.59
CA ALA A 32 3.02 -6.51 5.22
C ALA A 32 3.73 -6.87 3.92
N ASP A 33 3.79 -8.17 3.63
CA ASP A 33 4.15 -8.69 2.31
C ASP A 33 3.07 -9.62 1.81
N TYR A 34 2.85 -9.64 0.51
CA TYR A 34 2.01 -10.65 -0.14
C TYR A 34 2.62 -11.10 -1.46
N ARG A 35 2.17 -12.22 -2.01
CA ARG A 35 2.69 -12.77 -3.26
C ARG A 35 1.57 -13.03 -4.24
N TYR A 36 1.80 -12.74 -5.51
CA TYR A 36 0.90 -13.15 -6.58
C TYR A 36 1.67 -13.76 -7.74
N PRO A 37 1.04 -14.70 -8.47
CA PRO A 37 1.62 -15.22 -9.71
C PRO A 37 1.61 -14.11 -10.77
N ARG A 38 2.78 -13.83 -11.32
CA ARG A 38 2.95 -12.99 -12.50
C ARG A 38 3.37 -13.90 -13.67
N PRO A 39 2.74 -13.77 -14.85
CA PRO A 39 3.23 -14.45 -16.05
C PRO A 39 4.66 -14.02 -16.32
N GLY A 40 5.57 -14.98 -16.45
CA GLY A 40 6.91 -14.77 -16.98
C GLY A 40 6.88 -14.76 -18.51
N ASP A 41 7.87 -14.11 -19.11
CA ASP A 41 8.00 -14.01 -20.57
C ASP A 41 8.23 -15.38 -21.25
N ASP A 42 8.62 -16.39 -20.46
CA ASP A 42 8.85 -17.79 -20.85
C ASP A 42 7.61 -18.69 -20.66
N GLY A 43 6.46 -18.13 -20.30
CA GLY A 43 5.23 -18.89 -20.01
C GLY A 43 5.21 -19.55 -18.63
N THR A 44 6.27 -19.39 -17.82
CA THR A 44 6.29 -19.85 -16.42
C THR A 44 5.65 -18.81 -15.50
N ALA A 45 4.97 -19.25 -14.44
CA ALA A 45 4.46 -18.32 -13.43
C ALA A 45 5.58 -17.98 -12.43
N ARG A 46 6.00 -16.71 -12.40
CA ARG A 46 6.93 -16.20 -11.38
C ARG A 46 6.13 -15.68 -10.18
N ARG A 47 6.58 -15.98 -8.97
CA ARG A 47 5.98 -15.41 -7.75
C ARG A 47 6.55 -14.01 -7.54
N CYS A 48 5.74 -12.99 -7.82
CA CYS A 48 6.07 -11.62 -7.45
C CYS A 48 5.76 -11.40 -5.99
N ARG A 49 6.75 -10.95 -5.21
CA ARG A 49 6.55 -10.44 -3.85
C ARG A 49 6.24 -8.95 -3.93
N VAL A 50 5.22 -8.52 -3.21
CA VAL A 50 4.89 -7.10 -2.99
C VAL A 50 5.05 -6.81 -1.52
N THR A 51 5.76 -5.73 -1.21
CA THR A 51 5.87 -5.18 0.14
C THR A 51 4.97 -3.97 0.25
N VAL A 52 4.09 -3.97 1.24
CA VAL A 52 3.13 -2.91 1.52
C VAL A 52 3.71 -1.99 2.59
N PHE A 53 3.59 -0.68 2.38
CA PHE A 53 4.03 0.35 3.33
C PHE A 53 2.85 1.23 3.71
N ALA A 54 2.80 1.68 4.97
CA ALA A 54 1.80 2.62 5.41
C ALA A 54 2.13 4.04 4.93
N MET A 55 1.15 4.76 4.39
CA MET A 55 1.29 6.16 4.04
C MET A 55 0.17 6.97 4.70
N ARG A 56 0.53 8.10 5.29
CA ARG A 56 -0.43 9.10 5.73
C ARG A 56 -0.64 10.13 4.65
N VAL A 57 -1.83 10.13 4.11
CA VAL A 57 -2.23 11.04 3.04
C VAL A 57 -2.29 12.47 3.58
N ARG A 58 -1.61 13.38 2.90
CA ARG A 58 -1.64 14.82 3.14
C ARG A 58 -2.43 15.57 2.09
N GLY A 59 -2.56 15.00 0.90
CA GLY A 59 -3.35 15.57 -0.17
C GLY A 59 -3.43 14.67 -1.38
N THR A 60 -4.20 15.13 -2.36
CA THR A 60 -4.36 14.44 -3.64
C THR A 60 -4.32 15.43 -4.78
N LEU A 61 -3.69 15.03 -5.88
CA LEU A 61 -3.73 15.79 -7.12
C LEU A 61 -5.05 15.59 -7.87
N SER A 62 -5.49 16.65 -8.57
CA SER A 62 -6.61 16.64 -9.52
C SER A 62 -6.20 16.07 -10.88
N HIS A 63 -4.93 16.23 -11.25
CA HIS A 63 -4.31 15.67 -12.45
C HIS A 63 -3.01 14.95 -12.05
N TRP A 64 -2.86 13.70 -12.46
CA TRP A 64 -1.69 12.86 -12.16
C TRP A 64 -1.36 11.98 -13.37
N LYS A 65 -0.13 11.46 -13.39
CA LYS A 65 0.50 10.80 -14.55
C LYS A 65 -0.37 9.73 -15.18
N GLU A 66 -0.91 8.80 -14.38
CA GLU A 66 -1.70 7.67 -14.89
C GLU A 66 -3.23 7.85 -14.78
N ARG A 67 -3.72 9.09 -14.65
CA ARG A 67 -5.17 9.35 -14.52
C ARG A 67 -6.01 8.80 -15.69
N GLY A 68 -5.42 8.63 -16.87
CA GLY A 68 -6.07 8.04 -18.04
C GLY A 68 -6.22 6.53 -17.97
N GLU A 69 -5.41 5.85 -17.15
CA GLU A 69 -5.31 4.39 -17.07
C GLU A 69 -5.84 3.86 -15.73
N ARG A 70 -5.85 4.70 -14.70
CA ARG A 70 -6.22 4.33 -13.32
C ARG A 70 -7.33 5.21 -12.78
N GLN A 71 -8.21 4.60 -11.98
CA GLN A 71 -9.22 5.32 -11.18
C GLN A 71 -8.83 5.30 -9.70
N ARG A 72 -8.90 6.45 -9.03
CA ARG A 72 -8.77 6.56 -7.57
C ARG A 72 -10.16 6.63 -6.93
N ARG A 73 -10.37 5.83 -5.89
CA ARG A 73 -11.54 5.91 -5.00
C ARG A 73 -11.09 5.73 -3.55
N TRP A 74 -11.76 6.42 -2.63
CA TRP A 74 -11.58 6.24 -1.19
C TRP A 74 -12.66 5.31 -0.66
N PHE A 75 -12.28 4.44 0.26
CA PHE A 75 -13.16 3.43 0.86
C PHE A 75 -12.90 3.36 2.35
N ALA A 76 -13.90 2.92 3.12
CA ALA A 76 -13.61 2.37 4.44
C ALA A 76 -12.77 1.09 4.28
N ALA A 77 -11.91 0.77 5.26
CA ALA A 77 -10.98 -0.35 5.14
C ALA A 77 -11.70 -1.70 4.92
N ALA A 78 -12.84 -1.91 5.57
CA ALA A 78 -13.66 -3.11 5.36
C ALA A 78 -14.17 -3.22 3.90
N GLU A 79 -14.75 -2.13 3.37
CA GLU A 79 -15.24 -2.07 1.99
C GLU A 79 -14.11 -2.26 0.97
N ALA A 80 -12.94 -1.67 1.23
CA ALA A 80 -11.76 -1.81 0.39
C ALA A 80 -11.37 -3.29 0.24
N ALA A 81 -11.40 -4.05 1.32
CA ALA A 81 -11.07 -5.47 1.28
C ALA A 81 -12.09 -6.32 0.52
N ASP A 82 -13.35 -5.89 0.44
CA ASP A 82 -14.40 -6.62 -0.28
C ASP A 82 -14.33 -6.43 -1.80
N VAL A 83 -13.79 -5.31 -2.26
CA VAL A 83 -13.64 -5.00 -3.70
C VAL A 83 -12.26 -5.34 -4.27
N MET A 84 -11.33 -5.80 -3.43
CA MET A 84 -9.97 -6.18 -3.85
C MET A 84 -9.94 -7.53 -4.57
N GLU A 85 -9.32 -7.56 -5.75
CA GLU A 85 -9.16 -8.79 -6.55
C GLU A 85 -8.19 -9.79 -5.91
N HIS A 86 -7.20 -9.29 -5.16
CA HIS A 86 -6.18 -10.12 -4.52
C HIS A 86 -6.57 -10.52 -3.10
N ALA A 87 -6.98 -11.78 -2.91
CA ALA A 87 -7.43 -12.30 -1.62
C ALA A 87 -6.42 -12.12 -0.46
N GLU A 88 -5.11 -12.28 -0.72
CA GLU A 88 -4.08 -12.10 0.30
C GLU A 88 -3.97 -10.63 0.74
N LEU A 89 -4.00 -9.69 -0.21
CA LEU A 89 -4.02 -8.25 0.08
C LEU A 89 -5.31 -7.84 0.79
N ALA A 90 -6.45 -8.37 0.36
CA ALA A 90 -7.73 -8.16 1.05
C ALA A 90 -7.67 -8.65 2.50
N GLY A 91 -7.05 -9.80 2.75
CA GLY A 91 -6.81 -10.33 4.10
C GLY A 91 -5.99 -9.37 4.97
N ILE A 92 -4.90 -8.83 4.43
CA ILE A 92 -4.07 -7.82 5.12
C ILE A 92 -4.92 -6.59 5.48
N VAL A 93 -5.71 -6.07 4.55
CA VAL A 93 -6.56 -4.90 4.79
C VAL A 93 -7.64 -5.19 5.84
N ARG A 94 -8.26 -6.37 5.83
CA ARG A 94 -9.24 -6.76 6.89
C ARG A 94 -8.59 -6.80 8.26
N GLN A 95 -7.38 -7.35 8.37
CA GLN A 95 -6.64 -7.40 9.65
C GLN A 95 -6.29 -5.99 10.15
N LEU A 96 -5.93 -5.08 9.24
CA LEU A 96 -5.67 -3.69 9.59
C LEU A 96 -6.95 -2.97 10.02
N ALA A 97 -8.10 -3.29 9.41
CA ALA A 97 -9.39 -2.73 9.76
C ALA A 97 -9.90 -3.19 11.13
N SER A 98 -9.57 -4.41 11.55
CA SER A 98 -9.98 -4.96 12.84
C SER A 98 -9.04 -4.59 13.99
N ARG A 99 -7.82 -4.12 13.69
CA ARG A 99 -6.89 -3.66 14.72
C ARG A 99 -7.41 -2.35 15.32
N PRO A 100 -7.50 -2.22 16.66
CA PRO A 100 -7.74 -0.93 17.28
C PRO A 100 -6.73 0.06 16.72
N GLN A 101 -7.19 1.22 16.23
CA GLN A 101 -6.26 2.24 15.78
C GLN A 101 -5.42 2.65 16.98
N ALA A 102 -4.15 2.23 16.99
CA ALA A 102 -3.20 2.77 17.95
C ALA A 102 -3.21 4.29 17.78
N PRO A 103 -3.26 5.06 18.88
CA PRO A 103 -3.21 6.51 18.78
C PRO A 103 -1.97 6.87 17.96
N MET A 104 -2.17 7.63 16.88
CA MET A 104 -1.02 8.13 16.14
C MET A 104 -0.24 9.08 17.04
N ASP A 105 1.09 9.00 17.02
CA ASP A 105 1.90 10.03 17.68
C ASP A 105 1.68 11.40 17.00
N ALA A 106 2.18 12.49 17.59
CA ALA A 106 2.05 13.83 17.01
C ALA A 106 2.71 13.96 15.62
N ALA A 107 3.61 13.03 15.25
CA ALA A 107 4.20 12.90 13.91
C ALA A 107 3.39 11.99 12.98
N GLY A 108 2.22 11.53 13.45
CA GLY A 108 1.24 10.65 12.84
C GLY A 108 1.69 9.20 12.60
N ARG A 109 2.79 8.77 13.20
CA ARG A 109 3.28 7.38 13.04
C ARG A 109 2.38 6.44 13.83
N LEU A 110 2.23 5.22 13.33
CA LEU A 110 1.60 4.14 14.10
C LEU A 110 2.49 3.85 15.32
N SER A 111 1.99 4.18 16.52
CA SER A 111 2.63 3.83 17.78
C SER A 111 2.22 2.41 18.17
N LEU A 112 2.97 1.41 17.74
CA LEU A 112 2.77 0.04 18.24
C LEU A 112 3.46 -0.06 19.60
N SER A 113 2.68 -0.24 20.67
CA SER A 113 3.22 -0.58 21.99
C SER A 113 3.52 -2.08 22.03
N ILE A 114 4.57 -2.46 22.74
CA ILE A 114 5.11 -3.83 22.84
C ILE A 114 4.11 -4.83 23.48
N GLY A 115 2.94 -4.37 23.95
CA GLY A 115 1.92 -5.21 24.58
C GLY A 115 0.94 -5.95 23.65
N ASP A 116 1.01 -5.74 22.33
CA ASP A 116 0.08 -6.34 21.35
C ASP A 116 0.70 -7.49 20.51
N LEU A 117 1.71 -8.18 21.06
CA LEU A 117 2.32 -9.40 20.49
C LEU A 117 1.94 -10.64 21.27
#